data_AF-A0A2J6HT20-F1
#
_entry.id   AF-A0A2J6HT20-F1
#
_cell.length_a   1.000
_cell.length_b   1.000
_cell.length_c   1.000
_cell.angle_alpha   90.00
_cell.angle_beta   90.00
_cell.angle_gamma   90.00
#
_symmetry.space_group_name_H-M   'P 1'
#
loop_
_entity.id
_entity.type
_entity.pdbx_description
1 polymer ?
#
loop_
_entity_poly.entity_id
_entity_poly.type
_entity_poly.pdbx_seq_one_letter_code
_entity_poly.pdbx_strand_id
1 'polypeptide(L)' 'MNEKNLSLENFSVYDKSGNVFTYHIINLQPNLDLPDTTFTFNPDDYPDVDVIDMR' A
#
# COMPACT_ATOMS: atom_id res chain seq x y z
N MET A 1 2.52 -12.66 12.65
CA MET A 1 2.70 -11.54 13.60
C MET A 1 4.07 -11.77 14.18
N ASN A 2 4.94 -10.79 14.06
CA ASN A 2 6.28 -10.94 14.58
C ASN A 2 6.28 -10.70 16.09
N GLU A 3 6.59 -11.71 16.88
CA GLU A 3 6.48 -11.65 18.35
C GLU A 3 7.54 -10.75 19.00
N LYS A 4 8.66 -10.47 18.32
CA LYS A 4 9.77 -9.69 18.88
C LYS A 4 9.51 -8.19 18.83
N ASN A 5 8.92 -7.72 17.73
CA ASN A 5 8.67 -6.30 17.50
C ASN A 5 7.17 -5.98 17.39
N LEU A 6 6.29 -6.97 17.62
CA LEU A 6 4.84 -6.86 17.54
C LEU A 6 4.33 -6.31 16.21
N SER A 7 5.07 -6.55 15.12
CA SER A 7 4.70 -6.09 13.78
C SER A 7 3.83 -7.09 13.03
N LEU A 8 3.00 -6.58 12.12
CA LEU A 8 2.24 -7.39 11.19
C LEU A 8 3.18 -7.94 10.11
N GLU A 9 3.15 -9.26 9.88
CA GLU A 9 3.98 -9.91 8.85
C GLU A 9 3.18 -10.26 7.60
N ASN A 10 1.90 -10.56 7.77
CA ASN A 10 0.98 -10.86 6.68
C ASN A 10 -0.45 -10.73 7.17
N PHE A 11 -1.36 -10.59 6.21
CA PHE A 11 -2.80 -10.73 6.42
C PHE A 11 -3.43 -11.36 5.18
N SER A 12 -4.58 -11.98 5.38
CA SER A 12 -5.34 -12.62 4.30
C SER A 12 -6.74 -12.01 4.21
N VAL A 13 -7.18 -11.78 2.98
CA VAL A 13 -8.54 -11.33 2.64
C VAL A 13 -9.29 -12.49 2.02
N TYR A 14 -10.47 -12.78 2.56
CA TYR A 14 -11.37 -13.81 2.08
C TYR A 14 -12.59 -13.13 1.45
N ASP A 15 -12.85 -13.41 0.18
CA ASP A 15 -14.05 -12.90 -0.47
C ASP A 15 -15.21 -13.92 -0.42
N LYS A 16 -16.41 -13.46 -0.75
CA LYS A 16 -17.62 -14.30 -0.74
C LYS A 16 -17.62 -15.37 -1.84
N SER A 17 -16.77 -15.21 -2.86
CA SER A 17 -16.59 -16.16 -3.96
C SER A 17 -15.64 -17.29 -3.58
N GLY A 18 -15.05 -17.24 -2.37
CA GLY A 18 -14.11 -18.24 -1.86
C GLY A 18 -12.65 -17.98 -2.23
N ASN A 19 -12.33 -16.82 -2.82
CA ASN A 19 -10.94 -16.47 -3.09
C ASN A 19 -10.25 -16.04 -1.79
N VAL A 20 -8.96 -16.35 -1.71
CA VAL A 20 -8.08 -15.94 -0.62
C VAL A 20 -6.90 -15.18 -1.19
N PHE A 21 -6.72 -13.93 -0.76
CA PHE A 21 -5.59 -13.09 -1.12
C PHE A 21 -4.73 -12.87 0.11
N THR A 22 -3.51 -13.41 0.10
CA THR A 22 -2.56 -13.25 1.21
C THR A 22 -1.47 -12.25 0.82
N TYR A 23 -1.33 -11.20 1.63
CA TYR A 23 -0.33 -10.16 1.47
C TYR A 23 0.77 -10.33 2.51
N HIS A 24 2.03 -10.37 2.06
CA HIS A 24 3.20 -10.49 2.93
C HIS A 24 3.94 -9.16 3.02
N ILE A 25 4.25 -8.73 4.24
CA ILE A 25 5.08 -7.56 4.51
C ILE A 25 6.53 -8.03 4.59
N ILE A 26 7.32 -7.72 3.57
CA ILE A 26 8.71 -8.19 3.44
C ILE A 26 9.67 -7.30 4.24
N ASN A 27 9.46 -5.98 4.22
CA ASN A 27 10.31 -5.01 4.90
C ASN A 27 9.47 -3.86 5.46
N LEU A 28 9.20 -3.90 6.77
CA LEU A 28 8.49 -2.83 7.47
C LEU A 28 9.49 -1.85 8.08
N GLN A 29 9.45 -0.61 7.63
CA GLN A 29 10.27 0.48 8.16
C GLN A 29 9.35 1.50 8.86
N PRO A 30 9.35 1.58 10.20
CA PRO A 30 8.54 2.55 10.93
C PRO A 30 9.21 3.93 10.96
N ASN A 31 8.41 4.98 11.21
CA ASN A 31 8.87 6.34 11.45
C ASN A 31 9.73 6.95 10.33
N LEU A 32 9.41 6.65 9.06
CA LEU A 32 10.00 7.41 7.95
C LEU A 32 9.55 8.87 8.02
N ASP A 33 10.49 9.77 7.77
CA ASP A 33 10.20 11.15 7.43
C ASP A 33 9.77 11.20 5.96
N LEU A 34 8.47 11.41 5.72
CA LEU A 34 7.89 11.42 4.39
C LEU A 34 7.41 12.84 4.07
N PRO A 35 7.79 13.42 2.91
CA PRO A 35 7.28 14.71 2.49
C PRO A 35 5.78 14.62 2.16
N ASP A 36 5.05 15.74 2.31
CA ASP A 36 3.62 15.83 2.01
C ASP A 36 3.28 15.39 0.58
N THR A 37 4.21 15.59 -0.36
CA THR A 37 4.06 15.19 -1.76
C THR A 37 3.94 13.67 -1.97
N THR A 38 4.34 12.86 -0.99
CA THR A 38 4.24 11.39 -1.03
C THR A 38 2.80 10.93 -1.24
N PHE A 39 1.83 11.70 -0.74
CA PHE A 39 0.41 11.33 -0.73
C PHE A 39 -0.41 12.11 -1.76
N THR A 40 0.26 12.81 -2.68
CA THR A 40 -0.36 13.56 -3.78
C THR A 40 0.06 12.97 -5.11
N PHE A 41 -0.89 12.85 -6.04
CA PHE A 41 -0.57 12.54 -7.43
C PHE A 41 -0.15 13.81 -8.17
N ASN A 42 1.04 13.80 -8.77
CA ASN A 42 1.51 14.85 -9.66
C ASN A 42 1.44 14.38 -11.13
N PRO A 43 0.55 14.92 -11.96
CA PRO A 43 0.43 14.54 -13.37
C PRO A 43 1.69 14.77 -14.19
N ASP A 44 2.52 15.76 -13.82
CA ASP A 44 3.75 16.09 -14.55
C ASP A 44 4.79 14.95 -14.49
N ASP A 45 4.69 14.07 -13.49
CA ASP A 45 5.55 12.89 -13.37
C ASP A 45 5.14 11.76 -14.35
N TYR A 46 3.96 11.88 -14.99
CA TYR A 46 3.36 10.87 -15.86
C TYR A 46 2.81 11.48 -17.17
N PRO A 47 3.68 11.99 -18.06
CA PRO A 47 3.28 12.76 -19.23
C PRO A 47 2.45 11.99 -20.27
N ASP A 48 2.56 10.66 -20.28
CA ASP A 48 1.86 9.78 -21.22
C ASP A 48 0.50 9.27 -20.68
N VAL A 49 0.06 9.76 -19.52
CA VAL A 49 -1.17 9.31 -18.85
C VAL A 49 -2.30 10.33 -19.02
N ASP A 50 -3.43 9.87 -19.56
CA ASP A 50 -4.68 10.61 -19.52
C ASP A 50 -5.31 10.54 -18.13
N VAL A 51 -5.46 11.70 -17.49
CA VAL A 51 -6.11 11.79 -16.17
C VAL A 51 -7.62 11.93 -16.36
N ILE A 52 -8.37 10.88 -15.96
CA ILE A 52 -9.83 10.90 -15.94
C ILE A 52 -10.28 11.15 -14.50
N ASP A 53 -10.88 12.31 -14.25
CA ASP A 53 -11.45 12.65 -12.95
C ASP A 53 -12.87 12.07 -12.80
N MET A 54 -13.08 11.27 -11.76
CA MET A 54 -14.35 10.56 -11.48
C MET A 54 -15.03 11.05 -10.18
N ARG A 55 -14.61 12.22 -9.67
CA ARG A 55 -15.09 12.79 -8.40
C ARG A 55 -16.44 13.50 -8.54
#